data_AF-A0A7K2ZD13-F1
#
_entry.id   AF-A0A7K2ZD13-F1
#
_cell.length_a   1.000
_cell.length_b   1.000
_cell.length_c   1.000
_cell.angle_alpha   90.00
_cell.angle_beta   90.00
_cell.angle_gamma   90.00
#
_symmetry.space_group_name_H-M   'P 1'
#
loop_
_entity.id
_entity.type
_entity.pdbx_description
1 polymer ?
#
loop_
_entity_poly.entity_id
_entity_poly.type
_entity_poly.pdbx_seq_one_letter_code
_entity_poly.pdbx_strand_id
1 'polypeptide(L)'
;PRTVPAASAVVPYAAARRHLVPQGSFDFFGTQNAQKANAAIESVQNEDLADVVGEEALAVHRTGAVQNRAVGKVIDLTAHDETEQIDVAELRGAVS
;
A
#
# COMPACT_ATOMS: atom_id res chain seq x y z
N PRO A 1 -20.25 -7.30 40.05
CA PRO A 1 -18.99 -6.51 40.08
C PRO A 1 -18.53 -6.22 38.64
N ARG A 2 -18.48 -4.95 38.22
CA ARG A 2 -18.02 -4.56 36.88
C ARG A 2 -16.56 -4.13 36.98
N THR A 3 -15.68 -4.74 36.20
CA THR A 3 -14.28 -4.35 36.09
C THR A 3 -14.18 -3.15 35.15
N VAL A 4 -13.48 -2.10 35.59
CA VAL A 4 -13.21 -0.90 34.79
C VAL A 4 -11.76 -1.00 34.28
N PRO A 5 -11.48 -0.70 33.01
CA PRO A 5 -10.10 -0.74 32.49
C PRO A 5 -9.25 0.36 33.14
N ALA A 6 -7.99 0.02 33.43
CA ALA A 6 -7.01 0.95 33.96
C ALA A 6 -6.60 1.97 32.87
N ALA A 7 -6.65 3.26 33.21
CA ALA A 7 -6.26 4.34 32.32
C ALA A 7 -4.72 4.44 32.23
N SER A 8 -4.22 4.66 31.01
CA SER A 8 -2.79 4.92 30.72
C SER A 8 -2.60 6.39 30.36
N ALA A 9 -1.55 7.02 30.90
CA ALA A 9 -1.22 8.42 30.63
C ALA A 9 -0.12 8.54 29.57
N VAL A 10 -0.28 9.49 28.64
CA VAL A 10 0.71 9.77 27.59
C VAL A 10 1.70 10.82 28.10
N VAL A 11 3.00 10.52 28.00
CA VAL A 11 4.08 11.44 28.37
C VAL A 11 4.26 12.49 27.27
N PRO A 12 4.25 13.80 27.58
CA PRO A 12 4.52 14.83 26.59
C PRO A 12 5.98 14.77 26.14
N TYR A 13 6.19 14.83 24.82
CA TYR A 13 7.52 14.84 24.23
C TYR A 13 8.29 16.08 24.71
N ALA A 14 9.47 15.88 25.29
CA ALA A 14 10.32 16.97 25.73
C ALA A 14 10.76 17.80 24.51
N ALA A 15 10.60 19.13 24.58
CA ALA A 15 10.98 20.03 23.49
C ALA A 15 12.47 19.89 23.17
N ALA A 16 12.77 19.49 21.93
CA ALA A 16 14.14 19.36 21.44
C ALA A 16 14.86 20.74 21.49
N ARG A 17 16.08 20.77 22.03
CA ARG A 17 16.90 21.99 22.03
C ARG A 17 17.27 22.36 20.60
N ARG A 18 17.05 23.62 20.22
CA ARG A 18 17.49 24.16 18.92
C ARG A 18 19.01 24.20 18.89
N HIS A 19 19.63 23.45 17.99
CA HIS A 19 21.07 23.50 17.74
C HIS A 19 21.44 24.81 17.03
N LEU A 20 22.59 25.40 17.37
CA LEU A 20 23.11 26.61 16.72
C LEU A 20 23.33 26.34 15.23
N VAL A 21 22.86 27.26 14.39
CA VAL A 21 22.97 27.19 12.93
C VAL A 21 24.45 27.26 12.52
N PRO A 22 24.98 26.29 11.77
CA PRO A 22 26.34 26.37 11.24
C PRO A 22 26.45 27.52 10.21
N GLN A 23 27.56 28.25 10.23
CA GLN A 23 27.90 29.42 9.39
C GLN A 23 28.16 29.06 7.91
N GLY A 24 27.45 28.08 7.34
CA GLY A 24 27.61 27.60 5.97
C GLY A 24 26.27 27.33 5.29
N SER A 25 26.18 27.64 3.99
CA SER A 25 24.94 27.63 3.19
C SER A 25 24.62 26.29 2.52
N PHE A 26 25.28 25.19 2.91
CA PHE A 26 25.03 23.86 2.34
C PHE A 26 24.12 23.05 3.26
N ASP A 27 22.92 22.74 2.80
CA ASP A 27 21.90 22.00 3.53
C ASP A 27 21.74 20.59 2.96
N PHE A 28 22.50 19.63 3.50
CA PHE A 28 22.54 18.25 3.01
C PHE A 28 21.19 17.51 3.12
N PHE A 29 20.37 17.86 4.12
CA PHE A 29 19.08 17.19 4.39
C PHE A 29 17.86 18.02 3.95
N GLY A 30 18.06 19.20 3.35
CA GLY A 30 16.97 20.06 2.86
C GLY A 30 16.09 20.67 3.96
N THR A 31 16.63 20.80 5.18
CA THR A 31 15.93 21.32 6.37
C THR A 31 15.44 22.77 6.23
N GLN A 32 15.97 23.57 5.31
CA GLN A 32 15.52 24.94 5.05
C GLN A 32 14.05 25.01 4.61
N ASN A 33 13.52 23.94 4.02
CA ASN A 33 12.11 23.85 3.59
C ASN A 33 11.21 23.21 4.66
N ALA A 34 11.75 22.82 5.83
CA ALA A 34 10.98 22.13 6.87
C ALA A 34 9.81 22.98 7.40
N GLN A 35 9.97 24.30 7.48
CA GLN A 35 8.88 25.19 7.89
C GLN A 35 7.74 25.24 6.86
N LYS A 36 8.08 25.20 5.56
CA LYS A 36 7.09 25.16 4.47
C LYS A 36 6.39 23.80 4.43
N ALA A 37 7.13 22.73 4.68
CA ALA A 37 6.57 21.38 4.79
C ALA A 37 5.62 21.27 6.01
N ASN A 38 6.01 21.79 7.17
CA ASN A 38 5.14 21.82 8.35
C ASN A 38 3.87 22.65 8.11
N ALA A 39 3.96 23.81 7.47
CA ALA A 39 2.79 24.61 7.12
C ALA A 39 1.84 23.88 6.15
N ALA A 40 2.39 23.13 5.19
CA ALA A 40 1.59 22.30 4.29
C ALA A 40 0.93 21.11 5.01
N ILE A 41 1.64 20.48 5.97
CA ILE A 41 1.11 19.41 6.81
C ILE A 41 -0.01 19.95 7.72
N GLU A 42 0.19 21.12 8.34
CA GLU A 42 -0.82 21.80 9.16
C GLU A 42 -2.05 22.19 8.34
N SER A 43 -1.89 22.66 7.10
CA SER A 43 -3.04 23.00 6.26
C SER A 43 -3.92 21.79 5.91
N VAL A 44 -3.31 20.61 5.73
CA VAL A 44 -4.02 19.36 5.45
C VAL A 44 -4.68 18.78 6.72
N GLN A 45 -4.18 19.12 7.92
CA GLN A 45 -4.79 18.66 9.18
C GLN A 45 -6.17 19.27 9.45
N ASN A 46 -6.48 20.43 8.86
CA ASN A 46 -7.77 21.09 9.00
C ASN A 46 -8.80 20.63 7.96
N GLU A 47 -8.40 19.77 7.03
CA GLU A 47 -9.24 19.27 5.95
C GLU A 47 -9.86 17.92 6.35
N ASP A 48 -11.17 17.77 6.11
CA ASP A 48 -11.89 16.55 6.47
C ASP A 48 -11.64 15.45 5.43
N LEU A 49 -10.53 14.72 5.62
CA LEU A 49 -10.10 13.65 4.72
C LEU A 49 -10.97 12.39 4.81
N ALA A 50 -11.94 12.34 5.72
CA ALA A 50 -12.80 11.17 5.90
C ALA A 50 -13.70 10.91 4.67
N ASP A 51 -14.05 11.97 3.93
CA ASP A 51 -14.93 11.88 2.76
C ASP A 51 -14.17 11.77 1.43
N VAL A 52 -12.83 11.85 1.47
CA VAL A 52 -11.98 11.77 0.27
C VAL A 52 -11.76 10.31 -0.09
N VAL A 53 -12.56 9.82 -1.03
CA VAL A 53 -12.28 8.55 -1.70
C VAL A 53 -11.06 8.73 -2.61
N GLY A 54 -9.94 8.09 -2.28
CA GLY A 54 -8.72 8.12 -3.10
C GLY A 54 -8.96 7.62 -4.53
N GLU A 55 -8.17 8.12 -5.48
CA GLU A 55 -8.28 7.75 -6.91
C GLU A 55 -8.21 6.22 -7.14
N GLU A 56 -7.43 5.51 -6.31
CA GLU A 56 -7.33 4.05 -6.29
C GLU A 56 -8.68 3.38 -6.00
N ALA A 57 -9.41 3.86 -4.99
CA ALA A 57 -10.74 3.33 -4.65
C ALA A 57 -11.75 3.64 -5.76
N LEU A 58 -11.66 4.81 -6.39
CA LEU A 58 -12.49 5.18 -7.55
C LEU A 58 -12.21 4.28 -8.77
N ALA A 59 -10.96 3.90 -9.00
CA ALA A 59 -10.58 2.99 -10.07
C ALA A 59 -11.15 1.58 -9.88
N VAL A 60 -11.12 1.05 -8.64
CA VAL A 60 -11.73 -0.26 -8.29
C VAL A 60 -13.23 -0.27 -8.57
N HIS A 61 -13.94 0.83 -8.29
CA HIS A 61 -15.37 0.94 -8.57
C HIS A 61 -15.71 1.10 -10.06
N ARG A 62 -14.84 1.74 -10.86
CA ARG A 62 -15.02 1.83 -12.32
C ARG A 62 -14.79 0.50 -13.03
N THR A 63 -13.90 -0.35 -12.50
CA THR A 63 -13.60 -1.67 -13.07
C THR A 63 -14.42 -2.81 -12.44
N GLY A 64 -15.06 -2.57 -11.28
CA GLY A 64 -15.86 -3.55 -10.53
C GLY A 64 -17.29 -3.76 -11.02
N ALA A 65 -17.81 -2.93 -11.93
CA ALA A 65 -19.18 -3.06 -12.45
C ALA A 65 -19.37 -4.22 -13.47
N VAL A 66 -18.36 -5.07 -13.70
CA VAL A 66 -18.41 -6.12 -14.76
C VAL A 66 -18.03 -7.53 -14.26
N GLN A 67 -17.99 -7.83 -12.96
CA GLN A 67 -17.60 -9.18 -12.52
C GLN A 67 -18.71 -10.03 -11.86
N ASN A 68 -19.97 -9.58 -11.93
CA ASN A 68 -21.12 -10.47 -11.74
C ASN A 68 -21.39 -11.31 -13.00
N ARG A 69 -20.38 -12.08 -13.46
CA ARG A 69 -20.58 -13.17 -14.42
C ARG A 69 -19.68 -14.37 -14.16
N ALA A 70 -19.33 -14.63 -12.90
CA ALA A 70 -18.57 -15.83 -12.54
C ALA A 70 -19.16 -16.63 -11.37
N VAL A 71 -20.26 -16.18 -10.75
CA VAL A 71 -20.96 -17.02 -9.76
C VAL A 71 -21.88 -17.98 -10.51
N GLY A 72 -21.53 -19.27 -10.53
CA GLY A 72 -22.31 -20.33 -11.19
C GLY A 72 -21.79 -20.79 -12.56
N LYS A 73 -20.63 -20.30 -13.02
CA LYS A 73 -20.00 -20.83 -14.24
C LYS A 73 -19.22 -22.09 -13.90
N VAL A 74 -19.83 -23.25 -14.11
CA VAL A 74 -19.14 -24.55 -14.03
C VAL A 74 -18.21 -24.66 -15.24
N ILE A 75 -16.92 -24.81 -15.00
CA ILE A 75 -15.93 -25.06 -16.05
C ILE A 75 -15.96 -26.55 -16.36
N ASP A 76 -16.11 -26.90 -17.63
CA ASP A 76 -16.04 -28.28 -18.08
C ASP A 76 -14.58 -28.74 -18.10
N LEU A 77 -14.24 -29.64 -17.18
CA LEU A 77 -12.90 -30.23 -17.06
C LEU A 77 -12.74 -31.50 -17.91
N THR A 78 -13.83 -32.00 -18.52
CA THR A 78 -13.77 -33.20 -19.38
C THR A 78 -13.20 -32.90 -20.76
N ALA A 79 -13.20 -31.64 -21.19
CA ALA A 79 -12.63 -31.21 -22.46
C ALA A 79 -11.09 -31.09 -22.46
N HIS A 80 -10.41 -31.61 -21.44
CA HIS A 80 -8.94 -31.58 -21.31
C HIS A 80 -8.37 -32.98 -21.05
N ASP A 81 -9.07 -34.03 -21.47
CA ASP A 81 -8.61 -35.42 -21.30
C ASP A 81 -7.65 -35.88 -22.42
N GLU A 82 -7.38 -35.02 -23.41
CA GLU A 82 -6.30 -35.22 -24.36
C GLU A 82 -4.93 -35.07 -23.69
N THR A 83 -4.23 -36.19 -23.51
CA THR A 83 -2.82 -36.19 -23.14
C THR A 83 -1.98 -36.15 -24.42
N GLU A 84 -1.14 -35.13 -24.56
CA GLU A 84 -0.12 -35.11 -25.60
C GLU A 84 0.91 -36.21 -25.34
N GLN A 85 1.10 -37.11 -26.31
CA GLN A 85 2.06 -38.19 -26.20
C GLN A 85 3.46 -37.66 -26.47
N ILE A 86 4.34 -37.75 -25.47
CA ILE A 86 5.74 -37.33 -25.59
C ILE A 86 6.52 -38.37 -26.39
N ASP A 87 7.19 -37.96 -27.46
CA ASP A 87 8.11 -38.83 -28.22
C ASP A 87 9.41 -39.09 -27.44
N VAL A 88 9.44 -40.21 -26.72
CA VAL A 88 10.59 -40.61 -25.92
C VAL A 88 11.85 -40.95 -26.72
N ALA A 89 11.74 -41.19 -28.03
CA ALA A 89 12.90 -41.49 -28.86
C ALA A 89 13.76 -40.25 -29.08
N GLU A 90 13.13 -39.11 -29.37
CA GLU A 90 13.81 -37.82 -29.54
C GLU A 90 14.52 -37.38 -28.24
N LEU A 91 13.84 -37.48 -27.10
CA LEU A 91 14.44 -37.12 -25.80
C LEU A 91 15.68 -37.96 -25.48
N ARG A 92 15.70 -39.24 -25.84
CA ARG A 92 16.87 -40.10 -25.61
C ARG A 92 18.05 -39.74 -26.51
N GLY A 93 17.78 -39.26 -27.72
CA GLY A 93 18.82 -38.76 -28.63
C GLY A 93 19.48 -37.48 -28.11
N ALA A 94 18.70 -36.57 -27.51
CA ALA A 94 19.19 -35.28 -27.02
C ALA A 94 20.11 -35.37 -25.79
N VAL A 95 20.10 -36.48 -25.04
CA VAL A 95 20.90 -36.67 -23.82
C VAL A 95 22.34 -37.16 -24.12
N SER A 96 22.65 -37.48 -25.37
CA SER A 96 23.96 -38.01 -25.81
C SER A 96 24.87 -36.90 -26.35
#